data_AF-A0A976QFU7-F1
#
_entry.id   AF-A0A976QFU7-F1
#
_cell.length_a   1.000
_cell.length_b   1.000
_cell.length_c   1.000
_cell.angle_alpha   90.00
_cell.angle_beta   90.00
_cell.angle_gamma   90.00
#
_symmetry.space_group_name_H-M   'P 1'
#
loop_
_entity.id
_entity.type
_entity.pdbx_description
1 polymer ?
#
loop_
_entity_poly.entity_id
_entity_poly.type
_entity_poly.pdbx_seq_one_letter_code
_entity_poly.pdbx_strand_id
1 'polypeptide(L)'
;MTSMKKIFFLALSALVCFTLSAQAHEEHTQHQSSNLAVSVAFDADANLWRVRAKDDFVLVDMSRDLGKRFTKPMAINAIAQKIAADGEARPKIAIGPEGNIYLTWTEALKTPFSGYVWFVRSIN
;
A
#
# COMPACT_ATOMS: atom_id res chain seq x y z
N MET A 1 59.94 24.01 -2.73
CA MET A 1 58.91 23.87 -1.67
C MET A 1 57.60 24.61 -1.97
N THR A 2 57.24 24.79 -3.26
CA THR A 2 56.07 25.57 -3.71
C THR A 2 55.07 24.73 -4.52
N SER A 3 55.48 23.56 -5.03
CA SER A 3 54.61 22.65 -5.80
C SER A 3 53.68 21.80 -4.91
N MET A 4 54.17 21.36 -3.75
CA MET A 4 53.38 20.54 -2.79
C MET A 4 52.18 21.29 -2.18
N LYS A 5 52.28 22.61 -1.97
CA LYS A 5 51.17 23.43 -1.47
C LYS A 5 50.01 23.56 -2.47
N LYS A 6 50.29 23.53 -3.78
CA LYS A 6 49.26 23.63 -4.83
C LYS A 6 48.44 22.36 -4.96
N ILE A 7 49.09 21.20 -4.81
CA ILE A 7 48.41 19.89 -4.80
C ILE A 7 47.52 19.75 -3.57
N PHE A 8 47.97 20.25 -2.41
CA PHE A 8 47.16 20.26 -1.19
C PHE A 8 45.94 21.18 -1.29
N PHE A 9 46.08 22.35 -1.94
CA PHE A 9 44.96 23.28 -2.17
C PHE A 9 43.94 22.75 -3.19
N LEU A 10 44.39 22.02 -4.22
CA LEU A 10 43.52 21.36 -5.20
C LEU A 10 42.77 20.17 -4.59
N ALA A 11 43.41 19.39 -3.70
CA ALA A 11 42.75 18.29 -2.98
C ALA A 11 41.71 18.78 -1.98
N LEU A 12 41.94 19.93 -1.32
CA LEU A 12 41.00 20.53 -0.36
C LEU A 12 39.76 21.13 -1.07
N SER A 13 39.94 21.67 -2.28
CA SER A 13 38.83 22.17 -3.12
C SER A 13 37.89 21.04 -3.59
N ALA A 14 38.45 19.88 -3.98
CA ALA A 14 37.66 18.73 -4.39
C ALA A 14 36.83 18.11 -3.25
N LEU A 15 37.28 18.26 -1.99
CA LEU A 15 36.57 17.74 -0.82
C LEU A 15 35.34 18.60 -0.42
N VAL A 16 35.33 19.90 -0.77
CA VAL A 16 34.21 20.81 -0.46
C VAL A 16 33.06 20.66 -1.46
N CYS A 17 33.32 20.20 -2.69
CA CYS A 17 32.26 19.97 -3.68
C CYS A 17 31.47 18.66 -3.45
N PHE A 18 31.96 17.73 -2.63
CA PHE A 18 31.27 16.47 -2.35
C PHE A 18 30.29 16.51 -1.16
N THR A 19 30.22 17.63 -0.43
CA THR A 19 29.34 17.73 0.76
C THR A 19 28.00 18.43 0.51
N LEU A 20 27.74 18.94 -0.71
CA LEU A 20 26.51 19.71 -1.02
C LEU A 20 25.33 18.89 -1.56
N SER A 21 25.40 17.55 -1.58
CA SER A 21 24.30 16.71 -2.11
C SER A 21 23.85 15.62 -1.16
N ALA A 22 23.84 15.90 0.14
CA ALA A 22 23.04 15.14 1.10
C ALA A 22 21.76 15.92 1.42
N GLN A 23 20.92 16.17 0.41
CA GLN A 23 19.51 16.40 0.68
C GLN A 23 18.90 15.05 1.05
N ALA A 24 18.97 14.70 2.34
CA ALA A 24 18.04 13.73 2.90
C ALA A 24 16.66 14.38 2.80
N HIS A 25 15.91 14.05 1.75
CA HIS A 25 14.52 14.44 1.65
C HIS A 25 13.77 13.64 2.71
N GLU A 26 13.57 14.23 3.90
CA GLU A 26 12.52 13.83 4.82
C GLU A 26 11.20 14.13 4.10
N GLU A 27 10.78 13.19 3.25
CA GLU A 27 9.50 13.25 2.57
C GLU A 27 8.42 13.18 3.66
N HIS A 28 7.90 14.35 4.03
CA HIS A 28 6.62 14.42 4.73
C HIS A 28 5.63 13.66 3.86
N THR A 29 5.11 12.55 4.39
CA THR A 29 4.13 11.68 3.73
C THR A 29 2.88 12.50 3.46
N GLN A 30 2.89 13.23 2.34
CA GLN A 30 1.71 13.84 1.77
C GLN A 30 0.71 12.70 1.60
N HIS A 31 -0.51 12.89 2.09
CA HIS A 31 -1.59 11.94 1.90
C HIS A 31 -1.74 11.69 0.39
N GLN A 32 -1.19 10.57 -0.07
CA GLN A 32 -1.18 10.22 -1.48
C GLN A 32 -2.63 9.96 -1.88
N SER A 33 -3.21 10.97 -2.54
CA SER A 33 -4.61 10.99 -2.92
C SER A 33 -4.84 9.90 -3.96
N SER A 34 -5.54 8.84 -3.54
CA SER A 34 -5.88 7.64 -4.31
C SER A 34 -4.71 6.72 -4.65
N ASN A 35 -4.32 5.90 -3.68
CA ASN A 35 -3.63 4.66 -4.02
C ASN A 35 -4.69 3.62 -4.42
N LEU A 36 -4.55 3.01 -5.60
CA LEU A 36 -5.51 2.04 -6.12
C LEU A 36 -5.33 0.70 -5.37
N ALA A 37 -5.81 0.63 -4.14
CA ALA A 37 -5.71 -0.57 -3.30
C ALA A 37 -6.79 -1.58 -3.67
N VAL A 38 -6.46 -2.45 -4.63
CA VAL A 38 -7.37 -3.48 -5.17
C VAL A 38 -6.67 -4.84 -5.15
N SER A 39 -7.38 -5.86 -4.67
CA SER A 39 -6.98 -7.26 -4.85
C SER A 39 -8.15 -8.06 -5.41
N VAL A 40 -7.85 -9.12 -6.14
CA VAL A 40 -8.84 -9.99 -6.76
C VAL A 40 -8.48 -11.47 -6.59
N ALA A 41 -9.48 -12.33 -6.58
CA ALA A 41 -9.32 -13.78 -6.61
C ALA A 41 -10.50 -14.42 -7.36
N PHE A 42 -10.23 -15.53 -8.05
CA PHE A 42 -11.29 -16.36 -8.63
C PHE A 42 -11.74 -17.42 -7.62
N ASP A 43 -13.04 -17.68 -7.58
CA ASP A 43 -13.58 -18.89 -6.94
C ASP A 43 -13.66 -20.07 -7.93
N ALA A 44 -14.12 -21.23 -7.45
CA ALA A 44 -14.23 -22.45 -8.25
C ALA A 44 -15.25 -22.33 -9.41
N ASP A 45 -16.20 -21.39 -9.32
CA ASP A 45 -17.22 -21.13 -10.33
C ASP A 45 -16.77 -20.04 -11.33
N ALA A 46 -15.49 -19.66 -11.30
CA ALA A 46 -14.90 -18.59 -12.10
C ALA A 46 -15.52 -17.20 -11.86
N ASN A 47 -16.17 -16.98 -10.71
CA ASN A 47 -16.53 -15.63 -10.31
C ASN A 47 -15.26 -14.89 -9.86
N LEU A 48 -15.08 -13.66 -10.35
CA LEU A 48 -13.99 -12.78 -9.96
C LEU A 48 -14.44 -11.96 -8.74
N TRP A 49 -13.95 -12.33 -7.57
CA TRP A 49 -14.11 -11.55 -6.35
C TRP A 49 -13.08 -10.43 -6.30
N ARG A 50 -13.51 -9.24 -5.87
CA ARG A 50 -12.65 -8.07 -5.75
C ARG A 50 -12.83 -7.43 -4.39
N VAL A 51 -11.73 -7.11 -3.74
CA VAL A 51 -11.67 -6.33 -2.50
C VAL A 51 -10.93 -5.02 -2.74
N ARG A 52 -11.44 -3.92 -2.20
CA ARG A 52 -10.86 -2.58 -2.37
C ARG A 52 -10.98 -1.72 -1.12
N ALA A 53 -10.03 -0.82 -0.90
CA ALA A 53 -10.21 0.29 0.04
C ALA A 53 -10.82 1.49 -0.69
N LYS A 54 -11.92 2.05 -0.17
CA LYS A 54 -12.54 3.28 -0.69
C LYS A 54 -13.30 3.99 0.43
N ASP A 55 -13.12 5.30 0.54
CA ASP A 55 -13.85 6.16 1.49
C ASP A 55 -13.83 5.60 2.93
N ASP A 56 -12.66 5.15 3.41
CA ASP A 56 -12.45 4.55 4.73
C ASP A 56 -13.15 3.20 4.98
N PHE A 57 -13.62 2.55 3.92
CA PHE A 57 -14.19 1.20 3.96
C PHE A 57 -13.45 0.20 3.07
N VAL A 58 -13.34 -1.03 3.57
CA VAL A 58 -13.03 -2.21 2.78
C VAL A 58 -14.32 -2.68 2.14
N LEU A 59 -14.34 -2.63 0.81
CA LEU A 59 -15.49 -3.00 -0.01
C LEU A 59 -15.20 -4.31 -0.73
N VAL A 60 -16.20 -5.18 -0.81
CA VAL A 60 -16.17 -6.40 -1.62
C VAL A 60 -17.29 -6.36 -2.64
N ASP A 61 -16.95 -6.72 -3.87
CA ASP A 61 -17.90 -6.96 -4.96
C ASP A 61 -17.42 -8.15 -5.81
N MET A 62 -18.30 -8.66 -6.66
CA MET A 62 -18.01 -9.84 -7.48
C MET A 62 -18.47 -9.61 -8.92
N SER A 63 -17.74 -10.19 -9.87
CA SER A 63 -18.08 -10.23 -11.28
C SER A 63 -18.23 -11.67 -11.77
N ARG A 64 -19.26 -11.91 -12.58
CA ARG A 64 -19.48 -13.17 -13.30
C ARG A 64 -19.05 -13.10 -14.77
N ASP A 65 -18.53 -11.97 -15.21
CA ASP A 65 -18.22 -11.67 -16.61
C ASP A 65 -16.80 -11.11 -16.78
N LEU A 66 -15.85 -11.69 -16.04
CA LEU A 66 -14.42 -11.39 -16.10
C LEU A 66 -14.09 -9.91 -15.83
N GLY A 67 -14.84 -9.30 -14.92
CA GLY A 67 -14.63 -7.92 -14.49
C GLY A 67 -15.31 -6.86 -15.35
N LYS A 68 -16.18 -7.23 -16.31
CA LYS A 68 -16.93 -6.24 -17.11
C LYS A 68 -17.99 -5.53 -16.28
N ARG A 69 -18.68 -6.26 -15.40
CA ARG A 69 -19.67 -5.74 -14.45
C ARG A 69 -19.46 -6.36 -13.08
N PHE A 70 -19.71 -5.57 -12.06
CA PHE A 70 -19.62 -5.98 -10.67
C PHE A 70 -20.99 -5.84 -9.99
N THR A 71 -21.24 -6.68 -8.99
CA THR A 71 -22.38 -6.53 -8.08
C THR A 71 -22.30 -5.20 -7.31
N LYS A 72 -23.39 -4.86 -6.60
CA LYS A 72 -23.35 -3.76 -5.63
C LYS A 72 -22.27 -4.06 -4.57
N PRO A 73 -21.34 -3.13 -4.28
CA PRO A 73 -20.32 -3.33 -3.26
C PRO A 73 -20.92 -3.45 -1.86
N MET A 74 -20.33 -4.33 -1.05
CA MET A 74 -20.64 -4.53 0.36
C MET A 74 -19.46 -4.09 1.22
N ALA A 75 -19.71 -3.24 2.22
CA ALA A 75 -18.70 -2.85 3.21
C ALA A 75 -18.47 -3.98 4.22
N ILE A 76 -17.20 -4.25 4.52
CA ILE A 76 -16.77 -5.34 5.41
C ILE A 76 -16.55 -4.84 6.83
N ASN A 77 -15.86 -3.71 7.00
CA ASN A 77 -15.77 -3.02 8.29
C ASN A 77 -17.06 -2.26 8.57
N ALA A 78 -17.58 -2.39 9.79
CA ALA A 78 -18.84 -1.75 10.21
C ALA A 78 -18.70 -0.23 10.44
N ILE A 79 -17.51 0.21 10.83
CA ILE A 79 -17.17 1.61 11.09
C ILE A 79 -16.03 2.04 10.18
N ALA A 80 -16.02 3.31 9.79
CA ALA A 80 -14.95 3.88 8.97
C ALA A 80 -13.59 3.72 9.66
N GLN A 81 -12.57 3.31 8.91
CA GLN A 81 -11.22 3.06 9.39
C GLN A 81 -10.19 3.74 8.48
N LYS A 82 -9.08 4.21 9.06
CA LYS A 82 -7.94 4.68 8.28
C LYS A 82 -7.24 3.47 7.64
N ILE A 83 -7.73 3.00 6.51
CA ILE A 83 -7.19 1.80 5.87
C ILE A 83 -5.84 2.11 5.23
N ALA A 84 -4.81 1.35 5.60
CA ALA A 84 -3.55 1.36 4.88
C ALA A 84 -3.79 0.78 3.48
N ALA A 85 -3.46 1.56 2.46
CA ALA A 85 -3.81 1.28 1.07
C ALA A 85 -2.60 1.49 0.13
N ASP A 86 -1.44 1.77 0.70
CA ASP A 86 -0.21 2.03 -0.03
C ASP A 86 0.50 0.74 -0.43
N GLY A 87 0.64 0.52 -1.74
CA GLY A 87 1.41 -0.57 -2.33
C GLY A 87 1.01 -1.97 -1.83
N GLU A 88 1.84 -2.57 -0.98
CA GLU A 88 1.64 -3.90 -0.42
C GLU A 88 0.61 -3.97 0.71
N ALA A 89 0.28 -2.81 1.31
CA ALA A 89 -0.68 -2.71 2.40
C ALA A 89 -2.15 -2.83 1.96
N ARG A 90 -2.42 -2.88 0.65
CA ARG A 90 -3.76 -3.08 0.09
C ARG A 90 -4.49 -4.27 0.75
N PRO A 91 -5.82 -4.21 0.89
CA PRO A 91 -6.61 -5.35 1.37
C PRO A 91 -6.32 -6.61 0.55
N LYS A 92 -6.21 -7.75 1.21
CA LYS A 92 -5.91 -9.04 0.58
C LYS A 92 -7.14 -9.93 0.59
N ILE A 93 -7.29 -10.77 -0.44
CA ILE A 93 -8.35 -11.76 -0.58
C ILE A 93 -7.76 -13.12 -0.93
N ALA A 94 -8.32 -14.17 -0.34
CA ALA A 94 -8.06 -15.55 -0.72
C ALA A 94 -9.37 -16.35 -0.69
N ILE A 95 -9.49 -17.32 -1.59
CA ILE A 95 -10.60 -18.27 -1.62
C ILE A 95 -10.06 -19.62 -1.15
N GLY A 96 -10.68 -20.18 -0.11
CA GLY A 96 -10.32 -21.49 0.42
C GLY A 96 -10.86 -22.64 -0.44
N PRO A 97 -10.37 -23.87 -0.22
CA PRO A 97 -10.79 -25.05 -0.99
C PRO A 97 -12.29 -25.38 -0.85
N GLU A 98 -12.92 -24.96 0.26
CA GLU A 98 -14.35 -25.12 0.51
C GLU A 98 -15.20 -23.94 -0.01
N GLY A 99 -14.60 -23.01 -0.77
CA GLY A 99 -15.27 -21.83 -1.31
C GLY A 99 -15.39 -20.64 -0.33
N ASN A 100 -14.94 -20.80 0.91
CA ASN A 100 -14.91 -19.70 1.89
C ASN A 100 -14.02 -18.55 1.42
N ILE A 101 -14.50 -17.31 1.59
CA ILE A 101 -13.77 -16.08 1.26
C ILE A 101 -13.07 -15.58 2.52
N TYR A 102 -11.77 -15.29 2.40
CA TYR A 102 -10.95 -14.77 3.48
C TYR A 102 -10.40 -13.41 3.09
N LEU A 103 -10.52 -12.43 3.99
CA LEU A 103 -10.03 -11.07 3.77
C LEU A 103 -9.15 -10.63 4.93
N THR A 104 -8.12 -9.86 4.59
CA THR A 104 -7.33 -9.12 5.58
C THR A 104 -7.09 -7.69 5.12
N TRP A 105 -6.99 -6.77 6.06
CA TRP A 105 -6.59 -5.39 5.80
C TRP A 105 -5.91 -4.80 7.04
N THR A 106 -5.19 -3.70 6.84
CA THR A 106 -4.52 -2.98 7.92
C THR A 106 -5.22 -1.66 8.17
N GLU A 107 -5.59 -1.40 9.41
CA GLU A 107 -5.95 -0.06 9.89
C GLU A 107 -4.68 0.65 10.37
N ALA A 108 -4.31 1.74 9.71
CA ALA A 108 -3.13 2.53 10.05
C ALA A 108 -3.38 3.37 11.31
N LEU A 109 -2.37 3.41 12.19
CA LEU A 109 -2.39 4.26 13.37
C LEU A 109 -1.72 5.62 13.11
N LYS A 110 -1.67 6.46 14.15
CA LYS A 110 -0.96 7.74 14.11
C LYS A 110 0.56 7.55 14.08
N THR A 111 1.06 6.53 14.77
CA THR A 111 2.50 6.22 14.79
C THR A 111 2.91 5.64 13.43
N PRO A 112 4.00 6.12 12.81
CA PRO A 112 4.48 5.59 11.53
C PRO A 112 4.70 4.08 11.57
N PHE A 113 4.46 3.41 10.44
CA PHE A 113 4.67 1.97 10.26
C PHE A 113 3.99 1.08 11.30
N SER A 114 2.85 1.53 11.85
CA SER A 114 2.07 0.79 12.83
C SER A 114 0.60 0.70 12.41
N GLY A 115 -0.03 -0.42 12.75
CA GLY A 115 -1.41 -0.70 12.37
C GLY A 115 -1.99 -1.93 13.05
N TYR A 116 -3.32 -2.03 13.05
CA TYR A 116 -4.03 -3.25 13.40
C TYR A 116 -4.32 -4.05 12.13
N VAL A 117 -3.99 -5.33 12.14
CA VAL A 117 -4.39 -6.25 11.07
C VAL A 117 -5.74 -6.86 11.45
N TRP A 118 -6.72 -6.63 10.60
CA TRP A 118 -8.05 -7.19 10.70
C TRP A 118 -8.18 -8.41 9.79
N PHE A 119 -8.98 -9.38 10.22
CA PHE A 119 -9.27 -10.60 9.49
C PHE A 119 -10.77 -10.90 9.55
N VAL A 120 -11.34 -11.29 8.42
CA VAL A 120 -12.71 -11.84 8.35
C VAL A 120 -12.75 -13.05 7.42
N ARG A 121 -13.77 -13.88 7.64
CA ARG A 121 -14.16 -14.94 6.71
C ARG A 121 -15.65 -14.86 6.41
N SER A 122 -16.05 -15.33 5.23
CA SER A 122 -17.46 -15.63 4.97
C SER A 122 -17.98 -16.69 5.94
N ILE A 123 -19.24 -16.54 6.32
CA ILE A 123 -20.01 -17.55 7.05
C ILE A 123 -21.18 -17.90 6.15
N ASN A 124 -21.36 -19.20 5.88
CA ASN A 124 -22.44 -19.70 5.03
C ASN A 124 -23.82 -19.42 5.62
#